data_AF-A0A945WF34-F1
#
_entry.id   AF-A0A945WF34-F1
#
_cell.length_a   1.000
_cell.length_b   1.000
_cell.length_c   1.000
_cell.angle_alpha   90.00
_cell.angle_beta   90.00
_cell.angle_gamma   90.00
#
_symmetry.space_group_name_H-M   'P 1'
#
loop_
_entity.id
_entity.type
_entity.pdbx_description
1 polymer ?
#
loop_
_entity_poly.entity_id
_entity_poly.type
_entity_poly.pdbx_seq_one_letter_code
_entity_poly.pdbx_strand_id
1 'polypeptide(L)'
;MLRRLRVYFTGFAIGLIMVYFFFGRDDSRDLDIWTPSQRILEDIRNDSVFHESERLICYTDCLDISEDDLISIWKDSEVTSLNPGGDPYRYQIDLVTANRSYEAIVERIDKKHSLVGISDKQNPQSCEC
;
A
#
# COMPACT_ATOMS: atom_id res chain seq x y z
N MET A 1 6.16 -23.65 47.45
CA MET A 1 5.63 -22.75 46.41
C MET A 1 6.62 -22.47 45.27
N LEU A 2 7.93 -22.37 45.52
CA LEU A 2 8.96 -22.14 44.48
C LEU A 2 8.93 -23.10 43.28
N ARG A 3 8.64 -24.39 43.50
CA ARG A 3 8.63 -25.40 42.44
C ARG A 3 7.54 -25.15 41.39
N ARG A 4 6.37 -24.65 41.82
CA ARG A 4 5.28 -24.27 40.90
C ARG A 4 5.67 -23.03 40.11
N LEU A 5 6.21 -22.02 40.79
CA LEU A 5 6.69 -20.78 40.18
C LEU A 5 7.73 -21.06 39.08
N ARG A 6 8.71 -21.94 39.35
CA ARG A 6 9.74 -22.32 38.38
C ARG A 6 9.16 -22.95 37.11
N VAL A 7 8.17 -23.83 37.24
CA VAL A 7 7.51 -24.47 36.08
C VAL A 7 6.72 -23.45 35.25
N TYR A 8 6.03 -22.50 35.90
CA TYR A 8 5.33 -21.41 35.21
C TYR A 8 6.31 -20.51 34.44
N PHE A 9 7.40 -20.07 35.07
CA PHE A 9 8.39 -19.22 34.41
C PHE A 9 9.12 -19.92 33.27
N THR A 10 9.39 -21.23 33.37
CA THR A 10 9.96 -21.99 32.25
C THR A 10 9.01 -22.07 31.08
N GLY A 11 7.71 -22.31 31.32
CA GLY A 11 6.71 -22.32 30.25
C GLY A 11 6.54 -20.95 29.60
N PHE A 12 6.50 -19.90 30.42
CA PHE A 12 6.41 -18.52 29.94
C PHE A 12 7.62 -18.11 29.10
N ALA A 13 8.85 -18.43 29.55
CA ALA A 13 10.07 -18.15 28.80
C ALA A 13 10.11 -18.90 27.46
N ILE A 14 9.72 -20.18 27.44
CA ILE A 14 9.64 -20.96 26.20
C ILE A 14 8.60 -20.36 25.26
N GLY A 15 7.44 -19.94 25.77
CA GLY A 15 6.41 -19.27 24.98
C GLY A 15 6.90 -17.97 24.36
N LEU A 16 7.59 -17.11 25.12
CA LEU A 16 8.19 -15.88 24.60
C LEU A 16 9.25 -16.15 23.54
N ILE A 17 10.10 -17.16 23.75
CA ILE A 17 11.11 -17.57 22.75
C ILE A 17 10.41 -18.00 21.46
N MET A 18 9.37 -18.84 21.54
CA MET A 18 8.62 -19.24 20.34
C MET A 18 8.02 -18.04 19.62
N VAL A 19 7.33 -17.14 20.32
CA VAL A 19 6.76 -15.92 19.71
C VAL A 19 7.83 -15.08 19.04
N TYR A 20 8.99 -14.89 19.68
CA TYR A 20 10.11 -14.16 19.10
C TYR A 20 10.63 -14.81 17.81
N PHE A 21 10.73 -16.14 17.75
CA PHE A 21 11.14 -16.83 16.52
C PHE A 21 10.09 -16.76 15.41
N PHE A 22 8.80 -16.77 15.75
CA PHE A 22 7.71 -16.70 14.78
C PHE A 22 7.46 -15.30 14.22
N PHE A 23 7.65 -14.26 15.04
CA PHE A 23 7.26 -12.88 14.70
C PHE A 23 8.42 -11.89 14.70
N GLY A 24 9.52 -12.16 15.39
CA GLY A 24 10.64 -11.22 15.56
C GLY A 24 11.88 -11.51 14.73
N ARG A 25 11.90 -12.61 13.96
CA ARG A 25 13.06 -12.99 13.14
C ARG A 25 12.97 -12.49 11.69
N ASP A 26 11.80 -12.00 11.28
CA ASP A 26 11.51 -11.67 9.90
C ASP A 26 10.84 -10.30 9.81
N ASP A 27 11.65 -9.25 9.73
CA ASP A 27 11.21 -7.86 9.51
C ASP A 27 10.56 -7.67 8.13
N SER A 28 10.61 -8.68 7.25
CA SER A 28 9.93 -8.65 5.95
C SER A 28 8.42 -8.90 6.04
N ARG A 29 7.91 -9.25 7.23
CA ARG A 29 6.49 -9.43 7.46
C ARG A 29 5.84 -8.07 7.70
N ASP A 30 5.33 -7.45 6.64
CA ASP A 30 4.44 -6.30 6.75
C ASP A 30 3.19 -6.71 7.54
N LEU A 31 3.17 -6.40 8.84
CA LEU A 31 2.02 -6.63 9.72
C LEU A 31 0.86 -5.65 9.42
N ASP A 32 1.11 -4.66 8.57
CA ASP A 32 0.15 -3.63 8.14
C ASP A 32 -0.77 -4.07 7.00
N ILE A 33 -0.63 -5.30 6.47
CA ILE A 33 -1.54 -5.91 5.47
C ILE A 33 -3.02 -5.82 5.88
N TRP A 34 -3.31 -5.77 7.20
CA TRP A 34 -4.68 -5.71 7.70
C TRP A 34 -5.28 -4.29 7.74
N THR A 35 -4.48 -3.24 7.50
CA THR A 35 -5.01 -1.87 7.52
C THR A 35 -5.91 -1.61 6.30
N PRO A 36 -6.98 -0.80 6.45
CA PRO A 36 -7.88 -0.48 5.34
C PRO A 36 -7.18 0.16 4.13
N SER A 37 -6.15 0.98 4.36
CA SER A 37 -5.34 1.62 3.31
C SER A 37 -4.54 0.58 2.52
N GLN A 38 -3.80 -0.28 3.22
CA GLN A 38 -3.01 -1.34 2.59
C GLN A 38 -3.86 -2.34 1.81
N ARG A 39 -5.08 -2.64 2.27
CA ARG A 39 -6.02 -3.46 1.49
C ARG A 39 -6.39 -2.83 0.15
N ILE A 40 -6.60 -1.51 0.09
CA ILE A 40 -6.95 -0.82 -1.17
C ILE A 40 -5.76 -0.86 -2.14
N LEU A 41 -4.56 -0.60 -1.64
CA LEU A 41 -3.33 -0.70 -2.44
C LEU A 41 -3.11 -2.11 -2.98
N GLU A 42 -3.31 -3.12 -2.14
CA GLU A 42 -3.22 -4.53 -2.52
C GLU A 42 -4.28 -4.91 -3.57
N ASP A 43 -5.52 -4.42 -3.42
CA ASP A 43 -6.58 -4.66 -4.39
C ASP A 43 -6.25 -4.04 -5.76
N ILE A 44 -5.65 -2.84 -5.78
CA ILE A 44 -5.17 -2.18 -7.01
C ILE A 44 -3.99 -2.95 -7.61
N ARG A 45 -3.01 -3.33 -6.78
CA ARG A 45 -1.80 -4.06 -7.21
C ARG A 45 -2.10 -5.40 -7.85
N ASN A 46 -3.18 -6.05 -7.41
CA ASN A 46 -3.62 -7.33 -7.95
C ASN A 46 -4.61 -7.18 -9.12
N ASP A 47 -5.01 -5.96 -9.50
CA ASP A 47 -5.91 -5.69 -10.62
C ASP A 47 -5.11 -5.61 -11.93
N SER A 48 -4.98 -6.74 -12.62
CA SER A 48 -4.32 -6.82 -13.92
C SER A 48 -4.91 -5.87 -14.97
N VAL A 49 -6.22 -5.61 -14.93
CA VAL A 49 -6.88 -4.75 -15.93
C VAL A 49 -6.51 -3.29 -15.71
N PHE A 50 -6.35 -2.90 -14.44
CA PHE A 50 -5.85 -1.57 -14.08
C PHE A 50 -4.41 -1.36 -14.58
N HIS A 51 -3.53 -2.36 -14.37
CA HIS A 51 -2.13 -2.28 -14.78
C HIS A 51 -1.93 -2.28 -16.30
N GLU A 52 -2.83 -2.91 -17.06
CA GLU A 52 -2.82 -2.90 -18.53
C GLU A 52 -3.58 -1.70 -19.13
N SER A 53 -4.09 -0.78 -18.30
CA SER A 53 -4.91 0.33 -18.79
C SER A 53 -4.09 1.36 -19.59
N GLU A 54 -4.64 1.81 -20.72
CA GLU A 54 -4.00 2.82 -21.59
C GLU A 54 -3.73 4.13 -20.83
N ARG A 55 -4.60 4.50 -19.88
CA ARG A 55 -4.40 5.70 -19.05
C ARG A 55 -3.19 5.57 -18.14
N LEU A 56 -3.02 4.43 -17.46
CA LEU A 56 -1.88 4.22 -16.58
C LEU A 56 -0.57 4.29 -17.37
N ILE A 57 -0.50 3.58 -18.50
CA ILE A 57 0.66 3.59 -19.40
C ILE A 57 0.97 5.01 -19.88
N CYS A 58 -0.06 5.77 -20.28
CA CYS A 58 0.11 7.16 -20.72
C CYS A 58 0.71 8.05 -19.61
N TYR A 59 0.22 7.94 -18.37
CA TYR A 59 0.75 8.73 -17.25
C TYR A 59 2.15 8.30 -16.84
N THR A 60 2.45 7.00 -16.83
CA THR A 60 3.81 6.51 -16.50
C THR A 60 4.83 6.99 -17.50
N ASP A 61 4.49 6.95 -18.80
CA ASP A 61 5.37 7.40 -19.87
C ASP A 61 5.52 8.93 -19.87
N CYS A 62 4.43 9.66 -19.63
CA CYS A 62 4.45 11.13 -19.63
C CYS A 62 5.25 11.73 -18.46
N LEU A 63 5.15 11.11 -17.27
CA LEU A 63 5.81 11.57 -16.05
C LEU A 63 7.16 10.87 -15.80
N ASP A 64 7.62 10.02 -16.72
CA ASP A 64 8.87 9.24 -16.62
C ASP A 64 8.98 8.51 -15.26
N ILE A 65 7.89 7.86 -14.86
CA ILE A 65 7.79 7.13 -13.60
C ILE A 65 8.56 5.82 -13.76
N SER A 66 9.58 5.62 -12.92
CA SER A 66 10.35 4.37 -12.95
C SER A 66 9.48 3.19 -12.49
N GLU A 67 9.82 1.98 -12.92
CA GLU A 67 9.10 0.76 -12.48
C GLU A 67 9.15 0.61 -10.95
N ASP A 68 10.29 0.94 -10.32
CA ASP A 68 10.46 0.93 -8.88
C ASP A 68 9.54 1.95 -8.19
N ASP A 69 9.44 3.17 -8.74
CA ASP A 69 8.53 4.19 -8.20
C ASP A 69 7.07 3.78 -8.38
N LEU A 70 6.71 3.18 -9.52
CA LEU A 70 5.36 2.69 -9.77
C LEU A 70 4.98 1.60 -8.76
N ILE A 71 5.89 0.68 -8.47
CA ILE A 71 5.68 -0.33 -7.41
C ILE A 71 5.50 0.34 -6.06
N SER A 72 6.31 1.35 -5.74
CA SER A 72 6.24 2.07 -4.47
C SER A 72 4.92 2.84 -4.31
N ILE A 73 4.36 3.40 -5.40
CA ILE A 73 3.04 4.06 -5.39
C ILE A 73 1.96 3.06 -4.92
N TRP A 74 2.04 1.80 -5.33
CA TRP A 74 1.04 0.78 -4.97
C TRP A 74 1.40 -0.04 -3.74
N LYS A 75 2.45 0.32 -3.00
CA LYS A 75 2.89 -0.42 -1.81
C LYS A 75 3.03 0.48 -0.57
N ASP A 76 3.69 1.61 -0.74
CA ASP A 76 4.17 2.44 0.36
C ASP A 76 3.41 3.77 0.48
N SER A 77 2.40 4.00 -0.36
CA SER A 77 1.61 5.24 -0.37
C SER A 77 0.59 5.32 0.76
N GLU A 78 0.21 6.56 1.10
CA GLU A 78 -0.94 6.82 1.96
C GLU A 78 -2.22 6.91 1.14
N VAL A 79 -3.30 6.31 1.63
CA VAL A 79 -4.60 6.29 0.93
C VAL A 79 -5.63 7.10 1.69
N THR A 80 -6.18 8.12 1.03
CA THR A 80 -7.28 8.94 1.55
C THR A 80 -8.54 8.74 0.71
N SER A 81 -9.69 8.47 1.35
CA SER A 81 -10.97 8.37 0.66
C SER A 81 -11.56 9.77 0.43
N LEU A 82 -11.65 10.20 -0.83
CA LEU A 82 -12.20 11.50 -1.22
C LEU A 82 -13.74 11.56 -1.15
N ASN A 83 -14.40 10.41 -1.33
CA ASN A 83 -15.86 10.33 -1.31
C ASN A 83 -16.35 9.08 -0.56
N PRO A 84 -16.30 9.08 0.79
CA PRO A 84 -16.72 7.93 1.59
C PRO A 84 -18.20 7.59 1.33
N GLY A 85 -18.47 6.38 0.83
CA GLY A 85 -19.82 5.92 0.53
C GLY A 85 -20.40 6.41 -0.80
N GLY A 86 -19.61 7.10 -1.62
CA GLY A 86 -19.98 7.47 -2.97
C GLY A 86 -19.91 6.31 -3.97
N ASP A 87 -20.62 6.47 -5.08
CA ASP A 87 -20.54 5.60 -6.25
C ASP A 87 -20.34 6.50 -7.50
N PRO A 88 -19.13 6.58 -8.09
CA PRO A 88 -17.94 5.79 -7.79
C PRO A 88 -17.25 6.14 -6.46
N TYR A 89 -16.57 5.15 -5.86
CA TYR A 89 -15.65 5.39 -4.76
C TYR A 89 -14.37 6.04 -5.30
N ARG A 90 -13.90 7.11 -4.66
CA ARG A 90 -12.69 7.85 -5.06
C ARG A 90 -11.62 7.77 -3.98
N TYR A 91 -10.43 7.36 -4.37
CA TYR A 91 -9.25 7.26 -3.53
C TYR A 91 -8.16 8.20 -4.05
N GLN A 92 -7.58 8.97 -3.14
CA GLN A 92 -6.36 9.72 -3.34
C GLN A 92 -5.20 8.92 -2.75
N ILE A 93 -4.19 8.67 -3.55
CA ILE A 93 -3.03 7.85 -3.22
C ILE A 93 -1.81 8.75 -3.32
N ASP A 94 -1.23 9.09 -2.17
CA ASP A 94 -0.11 10.01 -2.07
C ASP A 94 1.16 9.23 -1.70
N LEU A 95 2.16 9.30 -2.57
CA LEU A 95 3.51 8.85 -2.27
C LEU A 95 4.37 10.07 -1.99
N VAL A 96 5.01 10.11 -0.82
CA VAL A 96 5.97 11.16 -0.46
C VAL A 96 7.33 10.53 -0.18
N THR A 97 8.28 10.74 -1.09
CA THR A 97 9.66 10.30 -0.96
C THR A 97 10.58 11.52 -0.89
N ALA A 98 11.84 11.32 -0.48
CA ALA A 98 12.83 12.40 -0.35
C ALA A 98 13.04 13.22 -1.65
N ASN A 99 12.86 12.59 -2.83
CA ASN A 99 13.15 13.20 -4.13
C ASN A 99 11.94 13.31 -5.07
N ARG A 100 10.79 12.71 -4.72
CA ARG A 100 9.61 12.60 -5.58
C ARG A 100 8.35 12.60 -4.73
N SER A 101 7.28 13.22 -5.23
CA SER A 101 5.98 13.18 -4.57
C SER A 101 4.88 13.01 -5.60
N TYR A 102 4.28 11.83 -5.63
CA TYR A 102 3.23 11.50 -6.58
C TYR A 102 1.87 11.51 -5.90
N GLU A 103 0.88 12.01 -6.62
CA GLU A 103 -0.53 11.96 -6.24
C GLU A 103 -1.28 11.25 -7.36
N ALA A 104 -1.85 10.09 -7.05
CA ALA A 104 -2.69 9.33 -7.97
C ALA A 104 -4.15 9.37 -7.49
N ILE A 105 -5.09 9.57 -8.40
CA ILE A 105 -6.51 9.50 -8.12
C ILE A 105 -7.08 8.26 -8.81
N VAL A 106 -7.63 7.35 -8.02
CA VAL A 106 -8.22 6.10 -8.48
C VAL A 106 -9.70 6.06 -8.14
N GLU A 107 -10.50 5.66 -9.12
CA GLU A 107 -11.92 5.41 -8.96
C GLU A 107 -12.20 3.91 -8.92
N ARG A 108 -13.17 3.51 -8.11
CA ARG A 108 -13.65 2.12 -8.05
C ARG A 108 -15.15 2.05 -8.32
N ILE A 109 -15.51 1.32 -9.38
CA ILE A 109 -16.90 1.02 -9.80
C ILE A 109 -17.04 -0.51 -9.86
N ASP A 110 -18.02 -1.09 -9.18
CA ASP A 110 -18.30 -2.53 -9.22
C ASP A 110 -17.06 -3.44 -9.05
N LYS A 111 -16.14 -3.04 -8.17
CA LYS A 111 -14.84 -3.70 -7.88
C LYS A 111 -13.76 -3.59 -8.96
N LYS A 112 -13.98 -2.81 -10.01
CA LYS A 112 -12.94 -2.48 -11.00
C LYS A 112 -12.32 -1.14 -10.66
N HIS A 113 -11.00 -1.05 -10.74
CA HIS A 113 -10.29 0.20 -10.56
C HIS A 113 -10.04 0.89 -11.90
N SER A 114 -10.15 2.21 -11.91
CA SER A 114 -9.83 3.05 -13.05
C SER A 114 -9.00 4.23 -12.58
N LEU A 115 -7.92 4.52 -13.30
CA LEU A 115 -7.10 5.68 -13.03
C LEU A 115 -7.76 6.94 -13.58
N VAL A 116 -7.96 7.93 -12.72
CA VAL A 116 -8.44 9.27 -13.14
C VAL A 116 -7.26 10.11 -13.60
N GLY A 117 -6.18 10.13 -12.81
CA GLY A 117 -4.94 10.82 -13.16
C GLY A 117 -3.81 10.60 -12.17
N ILE A 118 -2.59 10.94 -12.59
CA ILE A 118 -1.38 10.99 -11.75
C ILE A 118 -0.76 12.37 -11.92
N SER A 119 -0.28 12.95 -10.83
CA SER A 119 0.41 14.23 -10.79
C SER A 119 1.70 14.10 -9.98
N ASP A 120 2.79 14.68 -10.46
CA ASP A 120 4.00 14.91 -9.66
C ASP A 120 3.89 16.29 -8.99
N LYS A 121 3.78 16.28 -7.65
CA LYS A 121 3.69 17.50 -6.83
C LYS A 121 5.02 18.26 -6.76
N GLN A 122 6.15 17.61 -7.01
CA GLN A 122 7.48 18.24 -7.01
C GLN A 122 7.83 18.83 -8.37
N ASN A 123 7.53 18.11 -9.46
CA ASN A 123 7.68 18.60 -10.84
C ASN A 123 6.33 18.59 -11.56
N PRO A 124 5.49 19.61 -11.36
CA PRO A 124 4.16 19.64 -11.95
C PRO A 124 4.25 19.72 -13.47
N GLN A 125 4.01 18.58 -14.11
CA GLN A 125 3.90 18.43 -15.56
C GLN A 125 2.45 18.11 -15.90
N SER A 126 1.91 18.83 -16.88
CA SER A 126 0.55 18.58 -17.37
C SER A 126 0.59 17.48 -18.42
N CYS A 127 0.00 16.33 -18.09
CA CYS A 127 -0.20 15.20 -18.99
C CYS A 127 -1.69 15.11 -19.35
N GLU A 128 -2.01 15.26 -20.64
CA GLU A 128 -3.37 15.02 -21.15
C GLU A 128 -3.50 13.54 -21.55
N CYS A 129 -3.91 12.74 -20.57
CA CYS A 129 -4.37 11.37 -20.70
C CYS A 129 -5.81 11.34 -20.15
#